data_AF-A0A4Y6QYW0-F1
#
_entry.id   AF-A0A4Y6QYW0-F1
#
_cell.length_a   1.000
_cell.length_b   1.000
_cell.length_c   1.000
_cell.angle_alpha   90.00
_cell.angle_beta   90.00
_cell.angle_gamma   90.00
#
_symmetry.space_group_name_H-M   'P 1'
#
loop_
_entity.id
_entity.type
_entity.pdbx_description
1 polymer ?
#
loop_
_entity_poly.entity_id
_entity_poly.type
_entity_poly.pdbx_seq_one_letter_code
_entity_poly.pdbx_strand_id
1 'polypeptide(L)'
;MTRIITIYTQPSCQPCKATKRWWDRRGIRYQEVDITTSPKDAEAIRALGFKEAPVVIVSTGDAETDLMWSGFDPNNLTKYTTTEAA
;
A
#
# COMPACT_ATOMS: atom_id res chain seq x y z
N MET A 1 2.30 13.34 -13.66
CA MET A 1 2.03 13.08 -12.23
C MET A 1 2.39 11.63 -11.96
N THR A 2 3.40 11.37 -11.14
CA THR A 2 3.90 10.01 -10.91
C THR A 2 3.20 9.46 -9.68
N ARG A 3 2.37 8.43 -9.85
CA ARG A 3 1.73 7.74 -8.73
C ARG A 3 2.68 6.69 -8.14
N ILE A 4 2.98 6.80 -6.85
CA ILE A 4 3.81 5.85 -6.11
C ILE A 4 2.91 5.07 -5.16
N ILE A 5 2.93 3.74 -5.29
CA ILE A 5 2.16 2.84 -4.42
C ILE A 5 3.13 2.18 -3.46
N THR A 6 2.91 2.32 -2.15
CA THR A 6 3.71 1.69 -1.10
C THR A 6 2.82 0.79 -0.26
N ILE A 7 3.25 -0.45 -0.04
CA ILE A 7 2.56 -1.47 0.73
C ILE A 7 3.40 -1.78 1.95
N TYR A 8 2.91 -1.38 3.10
CA TYR A 8 3.44 -1.75 4.40
C TYR A 8 2.87 -3.11 4.79
N THR A 9 3.76 -4.09 4.94
CA THR A 9 3.43 -5.48 5.23
C THR A 9 4.10 -5.94 6.52
N GLN A 10 3.70 -7.11 7.01
CA GLN A 10 4.34 -7.79 8.12
C GLN A 10 4.41 -9.31 7.84
N PRO A 11 5.34 -10.04 8.48
CA PRO A 11 5.43 -11.49 8.43
C PRO A 11 4.09 -12.16 8.80
N SER A 12 3.79 -13.29 8.16
CA SER A 12 2.58 -14.09 8.42
C SER A 12 1.23 -13.39 8.15
N CYS A 13 1.23 -12.27 7.42
CA CYS A 13 0.01 -11.55 7.03
C CYS A 13 -0.61 -12.10 5.73
N GLN A 14 -1.66 -12.90 5.84
CA GLN A 14 -2.43 -13.36 4.67
C GLN A 14 -3.06 -12.23 3.82
N PRO A 15 -3.68 -11.18 4.41
CA PRO A 15 -4.23 -10.09 3.59
C PRO A 15 -3.13 -9.32 2.85
N CYS A 16 -1.92 -9.20 3.40
CA CYS A 16 -0.78 -8.61 2.71
C CYS A 16 -0.41 -9.41 1.45
N LYS A 17 -0.37 -10.75 1.55
CA LYS A 17 -0.14 -11.62 0.38
C LYS A 17 -1.25 -11.48 -0.66
N ALA A 18 -2.50 -11.30 -0.24
CA ALA A 18 -3.63 -11.09 -1.15
C ALA A 18 -3.51 -9.76 -1.92
N THR A 19 -3.19 -8.67 -1.23
CA THR A 19 -2.95 -7.35 -1.84
C THR A 19 -1.85 -7.40 -2.89
N LYS A 20 -0.69 -7.96 -2.53
CA LYS A 20 0.45 -8.10 -3.46
C LYS A 20 0.09 -8.91 -4.69
N ARG A 21 -0.48 -10.11 -4.50
CA ARG A 21 -0.95 -10.97 -5.60
C ARG A 21 -2.00 -10.30 -6.49
N TRP A 22 -2.80 -9.38 -5.95
CA TRP A 22 -3.81 -8.66 -6.73
C TRP A 22 -3.18 -7.72 -7.75
N TRP A 23 -2.15 -6.98 -7.34
CA TRP A 23 -1.40 -6.05 -8.17
C TRP A 23 -0.34 -6.72 -9.04
N ASP A 24 0.31 -7.77 -8.54
CA ASP A 24 1.26 -8.60 -9.32
C ASP A 24 0.59 -9.17 -10.57
N ARG A 25 -0.62 -9.74 -10.41
CA ARG A 25 -1.40 -10.27 -11.54
C ARG A 25 -1.79 -9.23 -12.57
N ARG A 26 -1.71 -7.94 -12.22
CA ARG A 26 -2.07 -6.81 -13.09
C ARG A 26 -0.85 -6.00 -13.53
N GLY A 27 0.36 -6.44 -13.19
CA GLY A 27 1.61 -5.78 -13.59
C GLY A 27 1.82 -4.41 -12.95
N ILE A 28 1.17 -4.12 -11.82
CA ILE A 28 1.28 -2.82 -11.15
C ILE A 28 2.55 -2.78 -10.32
N ARG A 29 3.35 -1.73 -10.51
CA ARG A 29 4.54 -1.49 -9.70
C ARG A 29 4.14 -0.87 -8.36
N TYR A 30 4.67 -1.44 -7.30
CA TYR A 30 4.54 -0.94 -5.93
C TYR A 30 5.84 -1.17 -5.17
N GLN A 31 6.03 -0.43 -4.09
CA GLN A 31 7.10 -0.62 -3.12
C GLN A 31 6.57 -1.45 -1.96
N GLU A 32 7.27 -2.51 -1.58
CA GLU A 32 6.94 -3.28 -0.39
C GLU A 32 7.88 -2.87 0.75
N VAL A 33 7.31 -2.56 1.91
CA VAL A 33 8.04 -2.22 3.14
C VAL A 33 7.60 -3.16 4.25
N ASP A 34 8.54 -3.92 4.81
CA ASP A 34 8.27 -4.77 5.97
C ASP A 34 8.45 -3.97 7.26
N ILE A 35 7.34 -3.67 7.93
CA ILE A 35 7.32 -2.88 9.18
C ILE A 35 8.02 -3.58 10.33
N THR A 36 8.26 -4.90 10.25
CA THR A 36 9.04 -5.61 11.28
C THR A 36 10.54 -5.40 11.15
N THR A 37 11.00 -5.05 9.96
CA THR A 37 12.41 -4.76 9.69
C THR A 37 12.72 -3.27 9.76
N SER A 38 11.69 -2.41 9.67
CA SER A 38 11.80 -0.96 9.77
C SER A 38 10.98 -0.39 10.93
N PRO A 39 11.58 -0.20 12.12
CA PRO A 39 10.90 0.39 13.27
C PRO A 39 10.36 1.80 13.00
N LYS A 40 11.05 2.58 12.14
CA LYS A 40 10.62 3.93 11.76
C LYS A 40 9.30 3.91 10.99
N ASP A 41 9.16 3.00 10.04
CA ASP A 41 7.92 2.84 9.27
C ASP A 41 6.80 2.30 10.16
N ALA A 42 7.10 1.35 11.06
CA ALA A 42 6.13 0.86 12.02
C ALA A 42 5.58 1.97 12.93
N GLU A 43 6.44 2.87 13.40
CA GLU A 43 6.05 4.02 14.21
C GLU A 43 5.21 5.01 13.40
N ALA A 44 5.61 5.33 12.16
CA ALA A 44 4.86 6.21 11.28
C ALA A 44 3.43 5.69 11.01
N ILE A 45 3.30 4.40 10.68
CA ILE A 45 2.00 3.76 10.43
C ILE A 45 1.12 3.75 11.68
N ARG A 46 1.71 3.53 12.86
CA ARG A 46 0.99 3.63 14.14
C ARG A 46 0.58 5.06 14.47
N ALA A 47 1.42 6.04 14.19
CA ALA A 47 1.13 7.46 14.39
C ALA A 47 -0.03 7.95 13.49
N LEU A 48 -0.16 7.38 12.29
CA LEU A 48 -1.31 7.58 11.40
C LEU A 48 -2.59 6.88 11.90
N GLY A 49 -2.52 6.09 12.98
CA GLY A 49 -3.67 5.43 13.60
C GLY A 49 -4.00 4.05 13.03
N PHE A 50 -3.19 3.53 12.10
CA PHE A 50 -3.38 2.18 11.58
C PHE A 50 -2.91 1.13 12.59
N LYS A 51 -3.74 0.10 12.79
CA LYS A 51 -3.52 -0.96 13.78
C LYS A 51 -3.32 -2.34 13.16
N GLU A 52 -3.51 -2.46 11.86
CA GLU A 52 -3.47 -3.73 11.13
C GLU A 52 -2.75 -3.58 9.80
N ALA A 53 -2.13 -4.66 9.34
CA ALA A 53 -1.50 -4.75 8.04
C ALA A 53 -2.38 -5.57 7.07
N PRO A 54 -2.35 -5.33 5.75
CA PRO A 54 -1.47 -4.38 5.07
C PRO A 54 -1.94 -2.93 5.23
N VAL A 55 -1.01 -1.98 5.27
CA VAL A 55 -1.34 -0.55 5.08
C VAL A 55 -0.83 -0.15 3.72
N VAL A 56 -1.69 0.46 2.92
CA VAL A 56 -1.39 0.86 1.57
C VAL A 56 -1.44 2.37 1.49
N ILE A 57 -0.37 2.97 0.97
CA ILE A 57 -0.27 4.40 0.74
C ILE A 57 -0.07 4.60 -0.76
N VAL A 58 -0.91 5.45 -1.34
CA VAL A 58 -0.84 5.85 -2.74
C VAL A 58 -0.55 7.34 -2.75
N SER A 59 0.69 7.68 -3.11
CA SER A 59 1.08 9.06 -3.29
C SER A 59 0.95 9.47 -4.75
N THR A 60 0.38 10.64 -5.00
CA THR A 60 0.13 11.20 -6.33
C THR A 60 1.14 12.30 -6.70
N GLY A 61 2.03 12.65 -5.77
CA GLY A 61 2.93 13.81 -5.85
C GLY A 61 2.42 15.03 -5.08
N ASP A 62 1.13 15.05 -4.71
CA ASP A 62 0.51 16.09 -3.90
C ASP A 62 0.00 15.51 -2.59
N ALA A 63 0.61 15.91 -1.47
CA ALA A 63 0.32 15.37 -0.13
C ALA A 63 -1.16 15.50 0.29
N GLU A 64 -1.88 16.50 -0.24
CA GLU A 64 -3.32 16.68 0.04
C GLU A 64 -4.21 15.63 -0.64
N THR A 65 -3.66 14.91 -1.61
CA THR A 65 -4.38 13.88 -2.39
C THR A 65 -3.81 12.48 -2.20
N ASP A 66 -2.85 12.34 -1.27
CA ASP A 66 -2.34 11.04 -0.87
C ASP A 66 -3.47 10.22 -0.22
N LEU A 67 -3.59 8.96 -0.65
CA LEU A 67 -4.65 8.07 -0.19
C LEU A 67 -4.05 6.92 0.58
N MET A 68 -4.58 6.68 1.77
CA MET A 68 -4.10 5.66 2.69
C MET A 68 -5.25 4.84 3.25
N TRP A 69 -5.08 3.52 3.30
CA TRP A 69 -6.04 2.62 3.92
C TRP A 69 -5.32 1.39 4.51
N SER A 70 -5.98 0.73 5.46
CA SER A 70 -5.55 -0.57 5.97
C SER A 70 -6.44 -1.71 5.48
N GLY A 71 -5.90 -2.92 5.47
CA GLY A 71 -6.61 -4.14 5.10
C GLY A 71 -6.62 -4.43 3.59
N PHE A 72 -7.13 -5.61 3.25
CA PHE A 72 -7.35 -6.00 1.86
C PHE A 72 -8.69 -5.44 1.38
N ASP A 73 -8.64 -4.43 0.51
CA ASP A 73 -9.81 -3.78 -0.08
C ASP A 73 -9.78 -3.85 -1.62
N PRO A 74 -10.45 -4.83 -2.24
CA PRO A 74 -10.50 -4.97 -3.69
C PRO A 74 -11.02 -3.74 -4.43
N ASN A 75 -11.92 -2.96 -3.82
CA ASN A 75 -12.51 -1.78 -4.45
C ASN A 75 -11.45 -0.68 -4.57
N ASN A 76 -10.75 -0.39 -3.48
CA ASN A 76 -9.65 0.58 -3.51
C ASN A 76 -8.48 0.09 -4.35
N LEU A 77 -8.12 -1.20 -4.27
CA LEU A 77 -7.08 -1.77 -5.13
C LEU A 77 -7.39 -1.57 -6.61
N THR A 78 -8.64 -1.85 -7.03
CA THR A 78 -9.05 -1.71 -8.44
C THR A 78 -8.92 -0.26 -8.94
N LYS A 79 -9.23 0.75 -8.11
CA LYS A 79 -9.04 2.18 -8.48
C LYS A 79 -7.60 2.50 -8.89
N TYR A 80 -6.62 1.81 -8.31
CA TYR A 80 -5.19 2.00 -8.60
C TYR A 80 -4.59 0.87 -9.44
N THR A 81 -5.43 0.07 -10.10
CA THR A 81 -4.98 -0.95 -11.08
C THR A 81 -4.79 -0.43 -12.50
N THR A 82 -5.23 0.80 -12.78
CA THR A 82 -4.95 1.43 -14.06
C THR A 82 -3.68 2.25 -13.90
N THR A 83 -2.56 1.71 -14.42
CA THR A 83 -1.47 2.57 -14.87
C THR A 83 -2.09 3.52 -15.88
N GLU A 84 -2.06 4.82 -15.60
CA GLU A 84 -2.44 5.86 -16.55
C GLU A 84 -1.45 5.75 -17.73
N ALA A 85 -1.79 4.88 -18.67
CA ALA A 85 -1.16 4.78 -19.96
C ALA A 85 -1.86 5.83 -20.84
N ALA A 86 -1.13 6.92 -21.05
CA ALA A 86 -1.18 7.86 -22.18
C ALA A 86 -2.56 8.22 -22.75
#